data_AF-A0A923UAC6-F1
#
_entry.id   AF-A0A923UAC6-F1
#
_cell.length_a   1.000
_cell.length_b   1.000
_cell.length_c   1.000
_cell.angle_alpha   90.00
_cell.angle_beta   90.00
_cell.angle_gamma   90.00
#
_symmetry.space_group_name_H-M   'P 1'
#
loop_
_entity.id
_entity.type
_entity.pdbx_description
1 polymer ?
#
loop_
_entity_poly.entity_id
_entity_poly.type
_entity_poly.pdbx_seq_one_letter_code
_entity_poly.pdbx_strand_id
1 'polypeptide(L)' 'MDETAQVTTPEDPDGIAAFKHGFRRHAAGVVVITALTPEGTPVGFTATSLASLAAVPPLAT' A
#
# COMPACT_ATOMS: atom_id res chain seq x y z
N MET A 1 -36.91 -4.91 8.43
CA MET A 1 -36.48 -3.83 7.53
C MET A 1 -34.96 -3.75 7.65
N ASP A 2 -34.33 -4.84 7.25
CA ASP A 2 -33.76 -5.07 5.91
C ASP A 2 -32.36 -4.47 5.83
N GLU A 3 -31.43 -5.36 6.16
CA GLU A 3 -30.09 -5.54 5.61
C GLU A 3 -29.83 -4.83 4.29
N THR A 4 -28.74 -4.07 4.24
CA THR A 4 -27.69 -4.29 3.23
C THR A 4 -26.35 -3.87 3.83
N ALA A 5 -25.69 -4.79 4.53
CA ALA A 5 -24.23 -4.78 4.50
C ALA A 5 -23.86 -4.99 3.03
N GLN A 6 -23.22 -3.99 2.41
CA GLN A 6 -22.88 -4.05 1.00
C GLN A 6 -21.91 -5.22 0.78
N VAL A 7 -22.43 -6.34 0.29
CA VAL A 7 -21.67 -7.50 -0.15
C VAL A 7 -20.93 -7.06 -1.40
N THR A 8 -19.61 -6.89 -1.32
CA THR A 8 -18.77 -6.64 -2.48
C THR A 8 -18.66 -7.93 -3.28
N THR A 9 -19.51 -8.07 -4.29
CA THR A 9 -19.41 -9.15 -5.27
C THR A 9 -18.18 -8.90 -6.15
N PRO A 10 -17.43 -9.94 -6.60
CA PRO A 10 -16.11 -9.79 -7.22
C PRO A 10 -16.06 -9.01 -8.55
N GLU A 11 -17.19 -8.58 -9.10
CA GLU A 11 -17.33 -7.99 -10.44
C GLU A 11 -17.76 -6.51 -10.42
N ASP A 12 -17.52 -5.81 -9.31
CA ASP A 12 -17.83 -4.40 -9.16
C ASP A 12 -16.77 -3.51 -9.87
N PRO A 13 -17.12 -2.70 -10.89
CA PRO A 13 -16.21 -1.73 -11.51
C PRO A 13 -15.67 -0.69 -10.50
N ASP A 14 -16.29 -0.58 -9.32
CA ASP A 14 -15.88 0.29 -8.21
C ASP A 14 -14.76 -0.28 -7.33
N GLY A 15 -14.16 -1.42 -7.67
CA GLY A 15 -13.05 -2.00 -6.90
C GLY A 15 -11.90 -1.02 -6.60
N ILE A 16 -11.58 -0.12 -7.55
CA ILE A 16 -10.58 0.96 -7.33
C ILE A 16 -11.08 1.99 -6.31
N ALA A 17 -12.36 2.35 -6.35
CA ALA A 17 -12.95 3.31 -5.42
C ALA A 17 -13.00 2.72 -4.00
N ALA A 18 -13.42 1.46 -3.86
CA ALA A 18 -13.41 0.72 -2.60
C ALA A 18 -11.99 0.58 -2.04
N PHE A 19 -11.01 0.23 -2.89
CA PHE A 19 -9.60 0.16 -2.52
C PHE A 19 -9.08 1.51 -1.99
N LYS A 20 -9.28 2.60 -2.75
CA LYS A 20 -8.87 3.95 -2.32
C LYS A 20 -9.53 4.36 -1.01
N HIS A 21 -10.82 4.04 -0.83
CA HIS A 21 -11.57 4.34 0.37
C HIS A 21 -11.04 3.60 1.61
N GLY A 22 -10.65 2.33 1.46
CA GLY A 22 -9.99 1.56 2.51
C GLY A 22 -8.66 2.18 2.94
N PHE A 23 -7.75 2.42 1.98
CA PHE A 23 -6.41 2.94 2.28
C PHE A 23 -6.42 4.36 2.86
N ARG A 24 -7.39 5.22 2.50
CA ARG A 24 -7.53 6.56 3.11
C ARG A 24 -7.73 6.55 4.63
N ARG A 25 -8.21 5.45 5.20
CA ARG A 25 -8.39 5.29 6.65
C ARG A 25 -7.26 4.54 7.34
N HIS A 26 -6.29 4.03 6.57
CA HIS A 26 -5.13 3.35 7.11
C HIS A 26 -3.95 4.32 7.16
N ALA A 27 -3.79 4.99 8.31
CA ALA A 27 -2.65 5.88 8.52
C ALA A 27 -1.35 5.08 8.44
N ALA A 28 -0.41 5.54 7.61
CA ALA A 28 0.90 4.94 7.44
C ALA A 28 1.98 6.02 7.45
N GLY A 29 3.23 5.61 7.70
CA GLY A 29 4.38 6.49 7.59
C GLY A 29 4.64 6.92 6.14
N VAL A 30 5.43 7.99 5.97
CA VAL A 30 5.95 8.41 4.65
C VAL A 30 7.45 8.13 4.63
N VAL A 31 7.91 7.40 3.62
CA VAL A 31 9.33 7.09 3.42
C VAL A 31 9.78 7.48 2.02
N VAL A 32 11.07 7.77 1.88
CA VAL A 32 11.74 7.91 0.58
C VAL A 32 12.61 6.68 0.39
N ILE A 33 12.28 5.86 -0.61
CA ILE A 33 13.10 4.72 -1.01
C ILE A 33 14.13 5.24 -2.01
N THR A 34 15.40 4.91 -1.78
CA THR A 34 16.52 5.34 -2.61
C THR A 34 17.31 4.16 -3.13
N ALA A 35 17.83 4.26 -4.35
CA ALA A 35 18.73 3.27 -4.95
C ALA A 35 19.74 3.96 -5.87
N LEU A 36 20.72 3.19 -6.33
CA LEU A 36 21.61 3.58 -7.42
C LEU A 36 21.23 2.78 -8.67
N THR A 37 21.25 3.41 -9.84
CA THR A 37 21.19 2.67 -11.12
C THR A 37 22.48 1.85 -11.30
N PRO A 38 22.53 0.91 -12.27
CA PRO A 38 23.76 0.20 -12.59
C PRO A 38 24.94 1.13 -12.94
N GLU A 39 24.66 2.32 -13.47
CA GLU A 39 25.64 3.36 -13.82
C GLU A 39 26.00 4.26 -12.62
N GLY A 40 25.44 4.00 -11.43
CA GLY A 40 25.72 4.75 -10.20
C GLY A 40 24.90 6.03 -10.03
N THR A 41 23.90 6.29 -10.88
CA THR A 41 23.06 7.49 -10.75
C THR A 41 22.06 7.29 -9.60
N PRO A 42 21.90 8.26 -8.66
CA PRO A 42 20.94 8.13 -7.58
C PRO A 42 19.50 8.30 -8.08
N VAL A 43 18.62 7.41 -7.64
CA VAL A 43 17.17 7.45 -7.90
C VAL A 43 16.40 7.26 -6.60
N GLY A 44 15.17 7.76 -6.56
CA GLY A 44 14.29 7.49 -5.43
C GLY A 44 12.83 7.83 -5.70
N PHE A 45 11.97 7.35 -4.81
CA PHE A 45 10.53 7.60 -4.86
C PHE A 45 9.91 7.60 -3.46
N THR A 46 8.77 8.27 -3.32
CA THR A 46 8.00 8.29 -2.08
C THR A 46 7.10 7.06 -1.98
N ALA A 47 7.12 6.38 -0.84
CA ALA A 47 6.23 5.25 -0.53
C ALA A 47 5.53 5.45 0.82
N THR A 48 4.30 4.97 0.92
CA THR A 48 3.52 4.92 2.16
C THR A 48 3.10 3.51 2.57
N SER A 49 3.51 2.51 1.79
CA SER A 49 3.14 1.10 1.99
C SER A 49 4.24 0.28 2.66
N LEU A 50 5.28 0.91 3.22
CA LEU A 50 6.39 0.21 3.88
C LEU A 50 5.93 -0.39 5.21
N ALA A 51 6.31 -1.64 5.48
CA ALA A 51 6.13 -2.28 6.78
C ALA A 51 7.36 -3.08 7.22
N SER A 52 7.58 -3.17 8.53
CA SER A 52 8.54 -4.12 9.13
C SER A 52 7.95 -5.53 9.12
N LEU A 53 8.67 -6.49 8.54
CA LEU A 53 8.20 -7.87 8.39
C LEU A 53 8.78 -8.81 9.45
N ALA A 54 10.09 -8.75 9.67
CA ALA A 54 10.77 -9.61 10.65
C ALA A 54 11.98 -8.89 11.25
N ALA A 55 12.30 -9.23 12.51
CA ALA A 55 13.51 -8.76 13.17
C ALA A 55 14.71 -9.70 12.93
N VAL A 56 14.46 -11.02 12.85
CA VAL A 56 15.49 -12.04 12.61
C VAL A 56 14.98 -13.07 11.58
N PRO A 57 15.58 -13.11 10.37
CA PRO A 57 16.43 -12.07 9.81
C PRO A 57 15.68 -10.73 9.66
N PRO A 58 16.36 -9.59 9.60
CA PRO A 58 15.72 -8.30 9.40
C PRO A 58 15.11 -8.22 8.00
N LEU A 59 13.80 -8.02 7.90
CA LEU A 59 13.04 -7.94 6.66
C LEU A 59 12.03 -6.78 6.67
N ALA A 60 11.80 -6.21 5.49
CA ALA A 60 10.78 -5.20 5.23
C ALA A 60 10.06 -5.50 3.90
N THR A 61 8.84 -4.97 3.75
CA THR A 61 8.02 -5.06 2.53
C THR A 61 7.40 -3.72 2.17
#